data_AF-A0AAW0APV0-F1
#
_entry.id   AF-A0AAW0APV0-F1
#
_cell.length_a   1.000
_cell.length_b   1.000
_cell.length_c   1.000
_cell.angle_alpha   90.00
_cell.angle_beta   90.00
_cell.angle_gamma   90.00
#
_symmetry.space_group_name_H-M   'P 1'
#
loop_
_entity.id
_entity.type
_entity.pdbx_description
1 polymer ?
#
loop_
_entity_poly.entity_id
_entity_poly.type
_entity_poly.pdbx_seq_one_letter_code
_entity_poly.pdbx_strand_id
1 'polypeptide(L)'
;MLMGERVAWKRFSGEYTEDGAIAQATDEQMERAQMEKTNDRCESSFGVFRQEAKANPNMSLEVHNARQMFKFNKTSEYLRKLSPALRKFLRRVKEGAEVQMEKTRKRAAKKQAASDAIDRVVAILTVTELDWHAKYGPPLTPEQAKLIPNKSAQGNRENKVKLWVEAVQRYLEADLPRELRINPRTDPETPDDDEDPAEAVTVEDLGDTDSEKSGYDSEEDYYE
;
A
#
# COMPACT_ATOMS: atom_id res chain seq x y z
N MET A 1 -17.05 -18.78 -32.66
CA MET A 1 -15.99 -19.02 -31.66
C MET A 1 -15.33 -20.39 -31.89
N LEU A 2 -14.89 -20.73 -33.12
CA LEU A 2 -14.39 -22.07 -33.49
C LEU A 2 -13.05 -22.06 -34.27
N MET A 3 -12.61 -20.90 -34.77
CA MET A 3 -11.40 -20.82 -35.60
C MET A 3 -10.10 -20.89 -34.78
N GLY A 4 -10.06 -20.27 -33.60
CA GLY A 4 -8.87 -20.28 -32.74
C GLY A 4 -8.56 -21.67 -32.16
N GLU A 5 -9.59 -22.40 -31.77
CA GLU A 5 -9.46 -23.73 -31.16
C GLU A 5 -8.95 -24.78 -32.15
N ARG A 6 -9.44 -24.77 -33.40
CA ARG A 6 -8.94 -25.67 -34.46
C ARG A 6 -7.49 -25.39 -34.82
N VAL A 7 -7.08 -24.12 -34.81
CA VAL A 7 -5.68 -23.73 -35.09
C VAL A 7 -4.77 -24.14 -33.94
N ALA A 8 -5.19 -23.94 -32.68
CA ALA A 8 -4.46 -24.38 -31.51
C ALA A 8 -4.31 -25.91 -31.48
N TRP A 9 -5.40 -26.64 -31.74
CA TRP A 9 -5.38 -28.10 -31.77
C TRP A 9 -4.43 -28.65 -32.83
N LYS A 10 -4.42 -28.06 -34.04
CA LYS A 10 -3.49 -28.45 -35.10
C LYS A 10 -2.02 -28.24 -34.72
N ARG A 11 -1.70 -27.12 -34.04
CA ARG A 11 -0.35 -26.83 -33.55
C ARG A 11 0.06 -27.86 -32.50
N PHE A 12 -0.78 -28.10 -31.51
CA PHE A 12 -0.53 -29.07 -30.44
C PHE A 12 -0.37 -30.50 -30.99
N SER A 13 -1.26 -30.94 -31.89
CA SER A 13 -1.16 -32.28 -32.48
C SER A 13 0.09 -32.48 -33.34
N GLY A 14 0.63 -31.40 -33.91
CA GLY A 14 1.88 -31.44 -34.69
C GLY A 14 3.11 -31.74 -33.82
N GLU A 15 3.06 -31.49 -32.51
CA GLU A 15 4.18 -31.80 -31.61
C GLU A 15 4.36 -33.30 -31.38
N TYR A 16 3.31 -34.11 -31.64
CA TYR A 16 3.28 -35.57 -31.44
C TYR A 16 3.52 -36.39 -32.71
N THR A 17 3.84 -35.77 -33.85
CA THR A 17 4.20 -36.52 -35.06
C THR A 17 5.58 -37.17 -34.89
N GLU A 18 5.92 -38.13 -35.76
CA GLU A 18 7.21 -38.84 -35.70
C GLU A 18 8.43 -37.90 -35.82
N ASP A 19 8.29 -36.78 -36.54
CA ASP A 19 9.28 -35.70 -36.62
C ASP A 19 8.97 -34.50 -35.70
N GLY A 20 8.05 -34.68 -34.75
CA GLY A 20 7.56 -33.63 -33.87
C GLY A 20 8.55 -33.25 -32.78
N ALA A 21 8.34 -32.08 -32.17
CA ALA A 21 9.22 -31.55 -31.13
C ALA A 21 9.39 -32.50 -29.91
N ILE A 22 8.38 -33.33 -29.61
CA ILE A 22 8.44 -34.31 -28.53
C ILE A 22 9.30 -35.52 -28.95
N ALA A 23 9.20 -35.97 -30.20
CA ALA A 23 9.99 -37.08 -30.72
C ALA A 23 11.48 -36.70 -30.91
N GLN A 24 11.77 -35.42 -31.16
CA GLN A 24 13.12 -34.88 -31.28
C GLN A 24 13.70 -34.37 -29.95
N ALA A 25 12.92 -34.41 -28.85
CA ALA A 25 13.38 -33.94 -27.55
C ALA A 25 14.53 -34.82 -27.04
N THR A 26 15.59 -34.19 -26.53
CA THR A 26 16.68 -34.93 -25.89
C THR A 26 16.28 -35.44 -24.50
N ASP A 27 16.97 -36.46 -24.00
CA ASP A 27 16.72 -37.00 -22.65
C ASP A 27 16.80 -35.90 -21.57
N GLU A 28 17.74 -34.95 -21.69
CA GLU A 28 17.86 -33.81 -20.78
C GLU A 28 16.66 -32.84 -20.86
N GLN A 29 16.10 -32.65 -22.06
CA GLN A 29 14.92 -31.81 -22.26
C GLN A 29 13.68 -32.49 -21.71
N MET A 30 13.56 -33.81 -21.89
CA MET A 30 12.50 -34.61 -21.30
C MET A 30 12.55 -34.61 -19.78
N GLU A 31 13.74 -34.79 -19.18
CA GLU A 31 13.92 -34.74 -17.73
C GLU A 31 13.60 -33.34 -17.17
N ARG A 32 13.97 -32.27 -17.88
CA ARG A 32 13.61 -30.89 -17.50
C ARG A 32 12.11 -30.59 -17.68
N ALA A 33 11.48 -31.19 -18.69
CA ALA A 33 10.04 -31.06 -18.93
C ALA A 33 9.22 -31.93 -17.96
N GLN A 34 9.83 -32.94 -17.36
CA GLN A 34 9.24 -33.76 -16.31
C GLN A 34 9.10 -32.93 -15.02
N MET A 35 8.03 -32.13 -14.97
CA MET A 35 7.57 -31.55 -13.72
C MET A 35 7.15 -32.69 -12.79
N GLU A 36 7.62 -32.64 -11.55
CA GLU A 36 7.15 -33.57 -10.53
C GLU A 36 5.62 -33.54 -10.45
N LYS A 37 5.02 -34.70 -10.18
CA LYS A 37 3.58 -34.85 -9.87
C LYS A 37 3.13 -33.99 -8.67
N THR A 38 4.04 -33.27 -8.02
CA THR A 38 3.75 -32.31 -6.96
C THR A 38 2.86 -31.16 -7.40
N ASN A 39 2.71 -30.90 -8.71
CA ASN A 39 1.69 -29.99 -9.21
C ASN A 39 0.25 -30.49 -8.91
N ASP A 40 -0.02 -31.79 -8.87
CA ASP A 40 -1.35 -32.33 -8.50
C ASP A 40 -1.75 -31.88 -7.07
N ARG A 41 -0.77 -31.71 -6.19
CA ARG A 41 -0.99 -31.29 -4.81
C ARG A 41 -1.39 -29.81 -4.73
N CYS A 42 -0.77 -28.97 -5.55
CA CYS A 42 -1.14 -27.56 -5.68
C CYS A 42 -2.50 -27.41 -6.37
N GLU A 43 -2.77 -28.19 -7.41
CA GLU A 43 -4.04 -28.19 -8.13
C GLU A 43 -5.21 -28.62 -7.24
N SER A 44 -5.02 -29.64 -6.41
CA SER A 44 -6.06 -30.07 -5.45
C SER A 44 -6.40 -28.97 -4.44
N SER A 45 -5.39 -28.29 -3.91
CA SER A 45 -5.57 -27.20 -2.92
C SER A 45 -6.26 -25.99 -3.56
N PHE A 46 -5.88 -25.65 -4.78
CA PHE A 46 -6.50 -24.56 -5.54
C PHE A 46 -7.94 -24.89 -5.94
N GLY A 47 -8.22 -26.14 -6.32
CA GLY A 47 -9.57 -26.63 -6.61
C GLY A 47 -10.48 -26.48 -5.39
N VAL A 48 -10.01 -26.90 -4.21
CA VAL A 48 -10.73 -26.73 -2.94
C VAL A 48 -10.98 -25.25 -2.64
N PHE A 49 -9.97 -24.39 -2.78
CA PHE A 49 -10.14 -22.94 -2.60
C PHE A 49 -11.22 -22.37 -3.52
N ARG A 50 -11.20 -22.71 -4.82
CA ARG A 50 -12.19 -22.21 -5.77
C ARG A 50 -13.61 -22.65 -5.44
N GLN A 51 -13.79 -23.90 -5.00
CA GLN A 51 -15.10 -24.40 -4.59
C GLN A 51 -15.58 -23.66 -3.33
N GLU A 52 -14.72 -23.50 -2.32
CA GLU A 52 -15.08 -22.79 -1.09
C GLU A 52 -15.36 -21.29 -1.34
N ALA A 53 -14.58 -20.64 -2.21
CA ALA A 53 -14.79 -19.25 -2.60
C ALA A 53 -16.08 -19.06 -3.40
N LYS A 54 -16.45 -20.04 -4.24
CA LYS A 54 -17.74 -20.02 -4.95
C LYS A 54 -18.92 -20.17 -3.99
N ALA A 55 -18.80 -21.04 -2.99
CA ALA A 55 -19.82 -21.23 -1.96
C ALA A 55 -19.89 -20.05 -0.97
N ASN A 56 -18.75 -19.42 -0.69
CA ASN A 56 -18.60 -18.31 0.26
C ASN A 56 -17.86 -17.14 -0.39
N PRO A 57 -18.55 -16.32 -1.22
CA PRO A 57 -17.91 -15.25 -1.99
C PRO A 57 -17.29 -14.16 -1.11
N ASN A 58 -17.80 -13.98 0.11
CA ASN A 58 -17.29 -13.00 1.07
C ASN A 58 -16.15 -13.55 1.96
N MET A 59 -15.71 -14.80 1.76
CA MET A 59 -14.62 -15.39 2.53
C MET A 59 -13.28 -14.83 2.06
N SER A 60 -12.53 -14.20 2.97
CA SER A 60 -11.17 -13.77 2.66
C SER A 60 -10.21 -14.96 2.55
N LEU A 61 -9.11 -14.77 1.82
CA LEU A 61 -8.05 -15.77 1.70
C LEU A 61 -7.47 -16.16 3.07
N GLU A 62 -7.35 -15.19 3.98
CA GLU A 62 -6.86 -15.41 5.34
C GLU A 62 -7.77 -16.37 6.12
N VAL A 63 -9.09 -16.21 5.99
CA VAL A 63 -10.08 -17.10 6.62
C VAL A 63 -10.02 -18.50 6.02
N HIS A 64 -9.91 -18.61 4.69
CA HIS A 64 -9.72 -19.90 4.03
C HIS A 64 -8.47 -20.62 4.56
N ASN A 65 -7.32 -19.93 4.56
CA ASN A 65 -6.06 -20.49 5.05
C ASN A 65 -6.18 -20.91 6.52
N ALA A 66 -6.83 -20.11 7.36
CA ALA A 66 -7.06 -20.45 8.76
C ALA A 66 -7.92 -21.74 8.89
N ARG A 67 -8.96 -21.90 8.08
CA ARG A 67 -9.80 -23.12 8.06
C ARG A 67 -9.01 -24.35 7.61
N GLN A 68 -8.21 -24.23 6.54
CA GLN A 68 -7.37 -25.32 6.06
C GLN A 68 -6.35 -25.74 7.12
N MET A 69 -5.68 -24.77 7.78
CA MET A 69 -4.76 -25.05 8.87
C MET A 69 -5.45 -25.63 10.09
N PHE A 70 -6.67 -25.19 10.42
CA PHE A 70 -7.46 -25.75 11.52
C PHE A 70 -7.79 -27.23 11.30
N LYS A 71 -8.14 -27.61 10.06
CA LYS A 71 -8.37 -29.00 9.65
C LYS A 71 -7.05 -29.79 9.67
N PHE A 72 -6.02 -29.29 9.01
CA PHE A 72 -4.73 -29.98 8.86
C PHE A 72 -4.04 -30.24 10.20
N ASN A 73 -4.06 -29.27 11.10
CA ASN A 73 -3.46 -29.39 12.44
C ASN A 73 -4.34 -30.17 13.42
N LYS A 74 -5.53 -30.64 13.00
CA LYS A 74 -6.51 -31.32 13.86
C LYS A 74 -6.84 -30.52 15.12
N THR A 75 -6.92 -29.20 14.98
CA THR A 75 -7.12 -28.29 16.11
C THR A 75 -8.45 -28.57 16.81
N SER A 76 -9.48 -29.03 16.09
CA SER A 76 -10.76 -29.46 16.67
C SER A 76 -10.61 -30.64 17.63
N GLU A 77 -9.83 -31.66 17.27
CA GLU A 77 -9.58 -32.83 18.13
C GLU A 77 -8.83 -32.41 19.40
N TYR A 78 -7.83 -31.54 19.25
CA TYR A 78 -7.11 -30.97 20.38
C TYR A 78 -8.08 -30.21 21.30
N LEU A 79 -8.89 -29.30 20.76
CA LEU A 79 -9.86 -28.52 21.53
C LEU A 79 -10.89 -29.41 22.26
N ARG A 80 -11.29 -30.55 21.70
CA ARG A 80 -12.19 -31.52 22.37
C ARG A 80 -11.55 -32.19 23.58
N LYS A 81 -10.23 -32.38 23.59
CA LYS A 81 -9.48 -32.95 24.72
C LYS A 81 -9.27 -31.95 25.86
N LEU A 82 -9.42 -30.66 25.60
CA LEU A 82 -9.23 -29.62 26.62
C LEU A 82 -10.43 -29.52 27.57
N SER A 83 -10.13 -29.24 28.84
CA SER A 83 -11.17 -28.96 29.82
C SER A 83 -11.94 -27.68 29.45
N PRO A 84 -13.24 -27.59 29.79
CA PRO A 84 -14.05 -26.38 29.55
C PRO A 84 -13.41 -25.11 30.13
N ALA A 85 -12.79 -25.21 31.32
CA ALA A 85 -12.10 -24.10 31.96
C ALA A 85 -10.90 -23.60 31.14
N LEU A 86 -10.09 -24.51 30.61
CA LEU A 86 -8.94 -24.14 29.78
C LEU A 86 -9.37 -23.56 28.44
N ARG A 87 -10.46 -24.06 27.83
CA ARG A 87 -11.06 -23.46 26.63
C ARG A 87 -11.52 -22.02 26.87
N LYS A 88 -12.16 -21.75 28.02
CA LYS A 88 -12.57 -20.40 28.42
C LYS A 88 -11.36 -19.49 28.62
N PHE A 89 -10.29 -20.00 29.23
CA PHE A 89 -9.04 -19.26 29.37
C PHE A 89 -8.42 -18.90 28.01
N LEU A 90 -8.32 -19.87 27.08
CA LEU A 90 -7.78 -19.62 25.74
C LEU A 90 -8.57 -18.58 24.95
N ARG A 91 -9.91 -18.55 25.08
CA ARG A 91 -10.74 -17.49 24.49
C ARG A 91 -10.36 -16.10 25.00
N ARG A 92 -10.19 -15.95 26.31
CA ARG A 92 -9.76 -14.68 26.91
C ARG A 92 -8.37 -14.24 26.45
N VAL A 93 -7.43 -15.20 26.33
CA VAL A 93 -6.10 -14.92 25.79
C VAL A 93 -6.18 -14.45 24.33
N LYS A 94 -7.02 -15.10 23.51
CA LYS A 94 -7.25 -14.72 22.12
C LYS A 94 -7.82 -13.30 22.02
N GLU A 95 -8.85 -12.97 22.79
CA GLU A 95 -9.45 -11.63 22.84
C GLU A 95 -8.39 -10.56 23.19
N GLY A 96 -7.55 -10.83 24.20
CA GLY A 96 -6.45 -9.94 24.56
C GLY A 96 -5.41 -9.76 23.45
N ALA A 97 -5.10 -10.84 22.72
CA ALA A 97 -4.18 -10.80 21.58
C ALA A 97 -4.76 -10.02 20.39
N GLU A 98 -6.04 -10.19 20.07
CA GLU A 98 -6.74 -9.44 19.02
C GLU A 98 -6.73 -7.93 19.31
N VAL A 99 -7.00 -7.53 20.55
CA VAL A 99 -6.91 -6.12 20.98
C VAL A 99 -5.49 -5.57 20.77
N GLN A 100 -4.46 -6.36 21.08
CA GLN A 100 -3.08 -5.93 20.88
C GLN A 100 -2.70 -5.84 19.39
N MET A 101 -3.14 -6.79 18.57
CA MET A 101 -2.94 -6.78 17.12
C MET A 101 -3.65 -5.61 16.45
N GLU A 102 -4.82 -5.21 16.93
CA GLU A 102 -5.53 -4.05 16.40
C GLU A 102 -4.77 -2.75 16.72
N LYS A 103 -4.22 -2.64 17.94
CA LYS A 103 -3.34 -1.52 18.31
C LYS A 103 -2.10 -1.46 17.43
N THR A 104 -1.47 -2.60 17.10
CA THR A 104 -0.29 -2.62 16.22
C THR A 104 -0.65 -2.27 14.78
N ARG A 105 -1.78 -2.76 14.25
CA ARG A 105 -2.31 -2.39 12.93
C ARG A 105 -2.56 -0.89 12.82
N LYS A 106 -3.25 -0.28 13.78
CA LYS A 106 -3.48 1.19 13.81
C LYS A 106 -2.17 1.98 13.83
N ARG A 107 -1.17 1.52 14.60
CA ARG A 107 0.16 2.15 14.62
C ARG A 107 0.90 2.01 13.29
N ALA A 108 0.81 0.85 12.65
CA ALA A 108 1.41 0.62 11.33
C ALA A 108 0.75 1.49 10.26
N ALA A 109 -0.59 1.56 10.23
CA ALA A 109 -1.33 2.42 9.32
C ALA A 109 -0.97 3.90 9.51
N LYS A 110 -0.84 4.37 10.76
CA LYS A 110 -0.41 5.76 11.02
C LYS A 110 1.02 6.03 10.52
N LYS A 111 1.94 5.07 10.68
CA LYS A 111 3.30 5.19 10.15
C LYS A 111 3.31 5.22 8.63
N GLN A 112 2.52 4.37 7.98
CA GLN A 112 2.40 4.36 6.53
C GLN A 112 1.82 5.69 6.02
N ALA A 113 0.71 6.16 6.60
CA ALA A 113 0.12 7.45 6.23
C ALA A 113 1.09 8.63 6.44
N ALA A 114 1.91 8.59 7.49
CA ALA A 114 2.97 9.59 7.69
C ALA A 114 4.07 9.50 6.62
N SER A 115 4.47 8.29 6.22
CA SER A 115 5.40 8.08 5.10
C SER A 115 4.83 8.62 3.80
N ASP A 116 3.59 8.24 3.47
CA ASP A 116 2.91 8.67 2.25
C ASP A 116 2.74 10.20 2.21
N ALA A 117 2.49 10.83 3.36
CA ALA A 117 2.43 12.29 3.47
C ALA A 117 3.79 12.96 3.23
N ILE A 118 4.88 12.38 3.75
CA ILE A 118 6.24 12.86 3.47
C ILE A 118 6.54 12.72 1.97
N ASP A 119 6.24 11.58 1.37
CA ASP A 119 6.50 11.33 -0.06
C ASP A 119 5.74 12.33 -0.96
N ARG A 120 4.50 12.68 -0.61
CA ARG A 120 3.73 13.73 -1.30
C ARG A 120 4.38 15.10 -1.20
N VAL A 121 4.85 15.49 -0.02
CA VAL A 121 5.51 16.80 0.19
C VAL A 121 6.86 16.87 -0.53
N VAL A 122 7.64 15.78 -0.52
CA VAL A 122 8.91 15.69 -1.24
C VAL A 122 8.69 15.84 -2.75
N ALA A 123 7.65 15.20 -3.31
CA ALA A 123 7.31 15.36 -4.73
C ALA A 123 6.99 16.82 -5.09
N ILE A 124 6.21 17.53 -4.28
CA ILE A 124 5.91 18.96 -4.48
C ILE A 124 7.19 19.79 -4.40
N LEU A 125 8.06 19.54 -3.40
CA LEU A 125 9.33 20.23 -3.26
C LEU A 125 10.21 20.06 -4.50
N THR A 126 10.34 18.84 -5.04
CA THR A 126 11.15 18.63 -6.26
C THR A 126 10.60 19.35 -7.49
N VAL A 127 9.27 19.46 -7.63
CA VAL A 127 8.66 20.24 -8.73
C VAL A 127 8.89 21.74 -8.52
N THR A 128 8.76 22.24 -7.29
CA THR A 128 9.04 23.65 -6.99
C THR A 128 10.52 24.00 -7.08
N GLU A 129 11.43 23.07 -6.77
CA GLU A 129 12.87 23.26 -6.94
C GLU A 129 13.26 23.27 -8.42
N LEU A 130 12.65 22.41 -9.25
CA LEU A 130 12.84 22.43 -10.70
C LEU A 130 12.29 23.71 -11.35
N ASP A 131 11.12 24.18 -10.90
CA ASP A 131 10.54 25.44 -11.37
C ASP A 131 11.34 26.66 -10.86
N TRP A 132 11.89 26.57 -9.65
CA TRP A 132 12.84 27.54 -9.11
C TRP A 132 14.13 27.58 -9.95
N HIS A 133 14.70 26.43 -10.31
CA HIS A 133 15.88 26.38 -11.19
C HIS A 133 15.58 26.83 -12.62
N ALA A 134 14.37 26.59 -13.13
CA ALA A 134 13.91 27.09 -14.41
C ALA A 134 13.72 28.62 -14.42
N LYS A 135 13.30 29.21 -13.29
CA LYS A 135 13.00 30.64 -13.15
C LYS A 135 14.18 31.50 -12.66
N TYR A 136 15.05 30.94 -11.82
CA TYR A 136 16.14 31.65 -11.14
C TYR A 136 17.54 31.14 -11.52
N GLY A 137 17.64 30.12 -12.38
CA GLY A 137 18.90 29.59 -12.89
C GLY A 137 19.57 28.54 -12.00
N PRO A 138 20.78 28.06 -12.41
CA PRO A 138 21.47 26.97 -11.72
C PRO A 138 21.84 27.35 -10.27
N PRO A 139 22.04 26.37 -9.39
CA PRO A 139 22.31 26.61 -7.98
C PRO A 139 23.55 27.49 -7.77
N LEU A 140 23.49 28.29 -6.71
CA LEU A 140 24.56 29.16 -6.23
C LEU A 140 25.90 28.43 -6.21
N THR A 141 26.97 29.09 -6.66
CA THR A 141 28.32 28.52 -6.62
C THR A 141 28.75 28.27 -5.16
N PRO A 142 29.74 27.40 -4.92
CA PRO A 142 30.23 27.12 -3.56
C PRO A 142 30.70 28.36 -2.78
N GLU A 143 31.02 29.46 -3.45
CA GLU A 143 31.34 30.74 -2.79
C GLU A 143 30.09 31.50 -2.35
N GLN A 144 29.03 31.48 -3.15
CA GLN A 144 27.75 32.09 -2.84
C GLN A 144 27.00 31.31 -1.73
N ALA A 145 27.12 29.99 -1.70
CA ALA A 145 26.52 29.14 -0.66
C ALA A 145 27.12 29.38 0.75
N LYS A 146 28.34 29.92 0.85
CA LYS A 146 28.99 30.27 2.14
C LYS A 146 28.39 31.49 2.82
N LEU A 147 27.62 32.30 2.10
CA LEU A 147 26.90 33.46 2.66
C LEU A 147 25.59 33.05 3.35
N ILE A 148 25.13 31.81 3.18
CA ILE A 148 23.92 31.29 3.83
C ILE A 148 24.31 30.71 5.20
N PRO A 149 23.68 31.16 6.30
CA PRO A 149 24.01 30.69 7.64
C PRO A 149 23.80 29.17 7.79
N ASN A 150 24.81 28.49 8.34
CA ASN A 150 24.88 27.03 8.44
C ASN A 150 23.79 26.45 9.37
N LYS A 151 23.28 25.24 9.07
CA LYS A 151 22.15 24.60 9.79
C LYS A 151 22.42 24.41 11.30
N SER A 152 23.68 24.33 11.73
CA SER A 152 24.06 24.18 13.14
C SER A 152 23.95 25.46 13.98
N ALA A 153 23.75 26.63 13.36
CA ALA A 153 23.52 27.92 14.03
C ALA A 153 22.03 28.19 14.30
N GLN A 154 21.15 27.25 13.95
CA GLN A 154 19.70 27.41 14.02
C GLN A 154 19.18 27.25 15.46
N GLY A 155 19.35 28.29 16.26
CA GLY A 155 18.67 28.46 17.54
C GLY A 155 17.15 28.68 17.41
N ASN A 156 16.55 29.25 18.46
CA ASN A 156 15.10 29.46 18.62
C ASN A 156 14.45 30.19 17.42
N ARG A 157 13.14 30.00 17.20
CA ARG A 157 12.39 30.47 15.99
C ARG A 157 12.64 31.94 15.65
N GLU A 158 12.76 32.81 16.65
CA GLU A 158 13.05 34.23 16.45
C GLU A 158 14.43 34.50 15.85
N ASN A 159 15.45 33.74 16.25
CA ASN A 159 16.79 33.84 15.69
C ASN A 159 16.83 33.36 14.24
N LYS A 160 16.01 32.36 13.91
CA LYS A 160 15.83 31.92 12.51
C LYS A 160 15.28 33.05 11.67
N VAL A 161 14.18 33.67 12.09
CA VAL A 161 13.54 34.78 11.33
C VAL A 161 14.53 35.94 11.15
N LYS A 162 15.28 36.32 12.19
CA LYS A 162 16.32 37.35 12.08
C LYS A 162 17.41 37.01 11.08
N LEU A 163 17.95 35.79 11.13
CA LEU A 163 18.97 35.32 10.18
C LEU A 163 18.45 35.30 8.73
N TRP A 164 17.19 34.91 8.52
CA TRP A 164 16.57 34.94 7.20
C TRP A 164 16.36 36.36 6.67
N VAL A 165 15.87 37.27 7.51
CA VAL A 165 15.70 38.69 7.15
C VAL A 165 17.05 39.30 6.78
N GLU A 166 18.10 39.05 7.57
CA GLU A 166 19.45 39.55 7.30
C GLU A 166 20.05 38.98 6.01
N ALA A 167 19.82 37.70 5.72
CA ALA A 167 20.27 37.08 4.48
C ALA A 167 19.54 37.65 3.24
N VAL A 168 18.24 37.88 3.33
CA VAL A 168 17.45 38.54 2.26
C VAL A 168 17.90 39.99 2.07
N GLN A 169 18.18 40.71 3.16
CA GLN A 169 18.70 42.08 3.10
C GLN A 169 20.06 42.13 2.37
N ARG A 170 21.00 41.24 2.72
CA ARG A 170 22.29 41.13 2.04
C ARG A 170 22.15 40.77 0.56
N TYR A 171 21.16 39.95 0.22
CA TYR A 171 20.86 39.59 -1.18
C TYR A 171 20.32 40.79 -1.97
N LEU A 172 19.53 41.66 -1.34
CA LEU A 172 19.03 42.90 -1.96
C LEU A 172 20.11 43.98 -2.08
N GLU A 173 21.06 44.03 -1.14
CA GLU A 173 22.18 44.98 -1.10
C GLU A 173 23.35 44.56 -2.00
N ALA A 174 23.50 43.26 -2.30
CA ALA A 174 24.40 42.80 -3.33
C ALA A 174 23.86 43.29 -4.69
N ASP A 175 24.44 44.37 -5.19
CA ASP A 175 24.03 45.08 -6.41
C ASP A 175 24.09 44.13 -7.63
N LEU A 176 23.01 43.38 -7.83
CA LEU A 176 22.87 42.44 -8.93
C LEU A 176 22.81 43.25 -10.24
N PRO A 177 23.49 42.79 -11.30
CA PRO A 177 23.56 43.52 -12.56
C PRO A 177 22.16 43.90 -13.06
N ARG A 178 22.07 45.14 -13.57
CA ARG A 178 20.83 45.88 -13.90
C ARG A 178 19.82 45.13 -14.78
N GLU A 179 20.23 44.03 -15.41
CA GLU A 179 19.41 43.13 -16.24
C GLU A 179 18.49 42.19 -15.43
N LEU A 180 18.66 42.09 -14.11
CA LEU A 180 17.80 41.30 -13.20
C LEU A 180 16.70 42.12 -12.50
N ARG A 181 16.55 43.42 -12.83
CA ARG A 181 15.42 44.22 -12.33
C ARG A 181 14.17 43.91 -13.14
N ILE A 182 13.43 42.89 -12.70
CA ILE A 182 12.11 42.56 -13.22
C ILE A 182 11.14 43.65 -12.75
N ASN A 183 10.54 44.41 -13.68
CA ASN A 183 9.39 45.26 -13.39
C ASN A 183 8.25 44.38 -12.85
N PRO A 184 7.56 44.78 -11.77
CA PRO A 184 6.39 44.05 -11.30
C PRO A 184 5.37 44.03 -12.43
N ARG A 185 5.16 42.84 -13.00
CA ARG A 185 4.16 42.61 -14.03
C ARG A 185 2.82 42.71 -13.31
N THR A 186 2.01 43.69 -13.70
CA THR A 186 0.61 43.84 -13.31
C THR A 186 -0.11 42.50 -13.48
N ASP A 187 -0.73 42.05 -12.39
CA ASP A 187 -1.54 40.83 -12.34
C ASP A 187 -2.70 40.90 -13.36
N PRO A 188 -3.00 39.82 -14.09
CA PRO A 188 -4.27 39.72 -14.78
C PRO A 188 -5.38 39.42 -13.75
N GLU A 189 -6.43 40.23 -13.79
CA GLU A 189 -7.64 40.12 -12.97
C GLU A 189 -8.19 38.68 -12.99
N THR A 190 -8.35 38.09 -11.81
CA THR A 190 -9.10 36.86 -11.58
C THR A 190 -10.60 37.11 -11.80
N PRO A 191 -11.30 36.33 -12.63
CA PRO A 191 -12.76 36.34 -12.66
C PRO A 191 -13.31 35.79 -11.35
N ASP A 192 -14.31 36.47 -10.80
CA ASP A 192 -15.09 36.06 -9.63
C ASP A 192 -15.79 34.72 -9.91
N ASP A 193 -15.30 33.64 -9.29
CA ASP A 193 -16.04 32.39 -9.15
C ASP A 193 -16.61 32.32 -7.73
N ASP A 194 -17.93 32.56 -7.66
CA ASP A 194 -18.78 32.29 -6.51
C ASP A 194 -18.86 30.76 -6.27
N GLU A 195 -18.05 30.23 -5.35
CA GLU A 195 -18.26 28.88 -4.80
C GLU A 195 -18.64 28.95 -3.32
N ASP A 196 -19.82 28.40 -3.02
CA ASP A 196 -20.45 28.28 -1.71
C ASP A 196 -19.49 27.74 -0.62
N PRO A 197 -19.55 28.27 0.62
CA PRO A 197 -18.73 27.77 1.71
C PRO A 197 -19.16 26.36 2.09
N ALA A 198 -18.28 25.38 1.87
CA ALA A 198 -18.41 24.02 2.36
C ALA A 198 -18.68 24.04 3.88
N GLU A 199 -19.82 23.48 4.29
CA GLU A 199 -20.19 23.28 5.68
C GLU A 199 -19.09 22.47 6.38
N ALA A 200 -18.52 23.06 7.44
CA ALA A 200 -17.56 22.39 8.30
C ALA A 200 -18.27 21.30 9.11
N VAL A 201 -18.11 20.03 8.69
CA VAL A 201 -18.49 18.86 9.49
C VAL A 201 -17.73 18.91 10.81
N THR A 202 -18.45 18.99 11.92
CA THR A 202 -17.86 19.09 13.27
C THR A 202 -17.83 17.72 13.95
N VAL A 203 -17.00 17.60 14.99
CA VAL A 203 -16.72 16.34 15.72
C VAL A 203 -17.95 15.75 16.43
N GLU A 204 -19.06 16.48 16.45
CA GLU A 204 -20.32 16.10 17.11
C GLU A 204 -21.19 15.17 16.23
N ASP A 205 -20.93 15.05 14.92
CA ASP A 205 -21.68 14.19 14.00
C ASP A 205 -21.26 12.70 14.04
N LEU A 206 -20.29 12.33 14.90
CA LEU A 206 -19.76 10.97 15.04
C LEU A 206 -20.38 10.16 16.19
N GLY A 207 -21.42 10.67 16.83
CA GLY A 207 -21.99 10.09 18.04
C GLY A 207 -23.37 9.48 17.84
N ASP A 208 -23.54 8.51 16.94
CA ASP A 208 -24.65 7.55 16.98
C ASP A 208 -24.38 6.38 16.01
N THR A 209 -23.61 5.37 16.47
CA THR A 209 -23.61 4.06 15.83
C THR A 209 -24.43 3.11 16.68
N ASP A 210 -25.65 2.84 16.21
CA ASP A 210 -26.58 1.87 16.78
C ASP A 210 -25.91 0.52 17.03
N SER A 211 -25.76 0.22 18.31
CA SER A 211 -25.21 -1.01 18.89
C SER A 211 -26.29 -2.09 19.02
N GLU A 212 -27.21 -2.25 18.07
CA GLU A 212 -28.25 -3.29 18.15
C GLU A 212 -28.66 -3.84 16.78
N LYS A 213 -27.88 -4.79 16.26
CA LYS A 213 -28.33 -5.96 15.44
C LYS A 213 -27.15 -6.72 14.86
N SER A 214 -26.45 -7.46 15.71
CA SER A 214 -25.59 -8.57 15.28
C SER A 214 -26.37 -9.86 15.46
N GLY A 215 -27.21 -10.18 14.47
CA GLY A 215 -27.97 -11.43 14.39
C GLY A 215 -27.06 -12.61 14.02
N TYR A 216 -26.25 -13.06 14.98
CA TYR A 216 -25.66 -14.40 14.90
C TYR A 216 -26.63 -15.38 15.54
N ASP A 217 -27.42 -16.02 14.69
CA ASP A 217 -28.22 -17.19 15.01
C ASP A 217 -27.30 -18.36 15.43
N SER A 218 -27.65 -18.94 16.58
CA SER A 218 -27.31 -20.24 17.21
C SER A 218 -25.93 -20.91 17.01
N GLU A 219 -25.34 -21.28 18.16
CA GLU A 219 -24.09 -22.02 18.40
C GLU A 219 -24.05 -23.47 17.84
N GLU A 220 -25.19 -24.00 17.40
CA GLU A 220 -25.34 -25.42 17.03
C GLU A 220 -24.80 -25.76 15.64
N ASP A 221 -24.81 -24.83 14.68
CA ASP A 221 -24.36 -25.09 13.30
C ASP A 221 -22.83 -25.05 13.12
N TYR A 222 -22.06 -24.64 14.13
CA TYR A 222 -20.60 -24.52 14.02
C TYR A 222 -19.86 -25.87 14.19
N TYR A 223 -20.56 -26.90 14.69
CA TYR A 223 -19.94 -28.16 15.10
C TYR A 223 -20.39 -29.41 14.32
N GLU A 224 -21.28 -29.25 13.33
CA GLU A 224 -21.60 -30.28 12.32
C GLU A 224 -20.71 -30.16 11.08
#